data_AF-A0A9D1AKM6-F1
#
_entry.id   AF-A0A9D1AKM6-F1
#
_cell.length_a   1.000
_cell.length_b   1.000
_cell.length_c   1.000
_cell.angle_alpha   90.00
_cell.angle_beta   90.00
_cell.angle_gamma   90.00
#
_symmetry.space_group_name_H-M   'P 1'
#
loop_
_entity.id
_entity.type
_entity.pdbx_description
1 polymer ?
#
loop_
_entity_poly.entity_id
_entity_poly.type
_entity_poly.pdbx_seq_one_letter_code
_entity_poly.pdbx_strand_id
1 'polypeptide(L)'
;MESRIKRGNLLRGRGEGKTYTKCLGKHEHRLVAEEKLGRPLRKGEVVHHIDGDYKNNDPNNLMILPSQREHVKLHSVHKEVIL
;
A
#
# COMPACT_ATOMS: atom_id res chain seq x y z
N MET A 1 -12.32 12.59 -15.78
CA MET A 1 -11.26 12.24 -14.80
C MET A 1 -11.52 12.93 -13.46
N GLU A 2 -11.64 14.26 -13.47
CA GLU A 2 -11.83 15.09 -12.27
C GLU A 2 -13.07 14.73 -11.44
N SER A 3 -14.20 14.41 -12.07
CA SER A 3 -15.43 14.01 -11.38
C SER A 3 -15.26 12.75 -10.51
N ARG A 4 -14.46 11.77 -10.97
CA ARG A 4 -14.14 10.55 -10.23
C ARG A 4 -13.22 10.85 -9.04
N ILE A 5 -12.23 11.71 -9.22
CA ILE A 5 -11.32 12.14 -8.16
C ILE A 5 -12.10 12.91 -7.08
N LYS A 6 -12.92 13.89 -7.48
CA LYS A 6 -13.76 14.69 -6.57
C LYS A 6 -14.70 13.81 -5.77
N ARG A 7 -15.43 12.89 -6.43
CA ARG A 7 -16.31 11.94 -5.73
C ARG A 7 -15.52 11.02 -4.79
N GLY A 8 -14.37 10.52 -5.24
CA GLY A 8 -13.49 9.69 -4.41
C GLY A 8 -13.08 10.41 -3.13
N ASN A 9 -12.60 11.65 -3.25
CA ASN A 9 -12.19 12.47 -2.10
C ASN A 9 -13.35 12.72 -1.13
N LEU A 10 -14.57 12.94 -1.62
CA LEU A 10 -15.76 13.13 -0.77
C LEU A 10 -16.17 11.89 0.02
N LEU A 11 -15.84 10.68 -0.49
CA LEU A 11 -16.23 9.41 0.11
C LEU A 11 -15.14 8.79 1.00
N ARG A 12 -13.89 9.26 0.91
CA ARG A 12 -12.79 8.79 1.76
C ARG A 12 -13.11 9.01 3.24
N GLY A 13 -12.71 8.05 4.08
CA GLY A 13 -12.88 8.12 5.53
C GLY A 13 -14.29 7.86 6.06
N ARG A 14 -15.29 7.60 5.20
CA ARG A 14 -16.67 7.31 5.64
C ARG A 14 -16.94 5.87 6.03
N GLY A 15 -16.06 4.94 5.68
CA GLY A 15 -16.18 3.52 6.03
C GLY A 15 -15.46 3.18 7.32
N GLU A 16 -15.59 1.93 7.77
CA GLU A 16 -14.92 1.41 8.97
C GLU A 16 -13.37 1.44 8.91
N GLY A 17 -12.81 1.77 7.74
CA GLY A 17 -11.36 1.94 7.58
C GLY A 17 -10.56 0.66 7.73
N LYS A 18 -11.18 -0.52 7.56
CA LYS A 18 -10.56 -1.86 7.66
C LYS A 18 -9.77 -2.29 6.43
N THR A 19 -9.70 -1.45 5.40
CA THR A 19 -9.11 -1.80 4.10
C THR A 19 -8.25 -0.67 3.58
N TYR A 20 -7.38 -0.98 2.62
CA TYR A 20 -6.50 0.01 1.99
C TYR A 20 -7.27 1.12 1.28
N THR A 21 -6.82 2.35 1.47
CA THR A 21 -7.27 3.49 0.66
C THR A 21 -6.93 3.26 -0.81
N LYS A 22 -7.88 3.60 -1.69
CA LYS A 22 -7.69 3.52 -3.14
C LYS A 22 -7.81 4.89 -3.77
N CYS A 23 -6.98 5.14 -4.79
CA CYS A 23 -7.13 6.26 -5.71
C CYS A 23 -7.37 5.71 -7.11
N LEU A 24 -8.51 6.08 -7.72
CA LEU A 24 -8.91 5.63 -9.07
C LEU A 24 -8.81 4.10 -9.27
N GLY A 25 -9.11 3.32 -8.22
CA GLY A 25 -9.09 1.85 -8.24
C GLY A 25 -7.73 1.22 -7.88
N LYS A 26 -6.66 2.00 -7.73
CA LYS A 26 -5.34 1.51 -7.33
C LYS A 26 -5.08 1.77 -5.85
N HIS A 27 -4.45 0.82 -5.15
CA HIS A 27 -4.08 0.98 -3.74
C HIS A 27 -3.07 2.11 -3.57
N GLU A 28 -3.30 2.98 -2.60
CA GLU A 28 -2.50 4.20 -2.40
C GLU A 28 -1.04 3.90 -2.08
N HIS A 29 -0.74 2.95 -1.19
CA HIS A 29 0.64 2.52 -0.90
C HIS A 29 1.41 2.08 -2.15
N ARG A 30 0.73 1.50 -3.16
CA ARG A 30 1.39 1.13 -4.42
C ARG A 30 1.74 2.35 -5.26
N LEU A 31 0.89 3.37 -5.26
CA LEU A 31 1.17 4.63 -5.96
C LEU A 31 2.37 5.34 -5.33
N VAL A 32 2.40 5.44 -4.00
CA VAL A 32 3.50 6.07 -3.27
C VAL A 32 4.82 5.30 -3.49
N ALA A 33 4.78 3.97 -3.44
CA ALA A 33 5.97 3.16 -3.71
C ALA A 33 6.50 3.32 -5.15
N GLU A 34 5.61 3.42 -6.15
CA GLU A 34 5.99 3.67 -7.55
C GLU A 34 6.59 5.05 -7.76
N GLU A 35 6.02 6.06 -7.12
CA GLU A 35 6.52 7.44 -7.14
C GLU A 35 7.94 7.50 -6.53
N LYS A 36 8.15 6.88 -5.36
CA LYS A 36 9.47 6.75 -4.72
C LYS A 36 10.49 6.03 -5.62
N LEU A 37 10.05 5.00 -6.34
CA LEU A 37 10.90 4.24 -7.27
C LEU A 37 11.19 4.98 -8.59
N GLY A 38 10.40 5.99 -8.95
CA GLY A 38 10.44 6.61 -10.27
C GLY A 38 10.01 5.68 -11.41
N ARG A 39 9.35 4.54 -11.10
CA ARG A 39 8.86 3.58 -12.10
C ARG A 39 7.66 2.79 -11.58
N PRO A 40 6.83 2.20 -12.48
CA PRO A 40 5.80 1.25 -12.07
C PRO A 40 6.41 0.03 -11.34
N LEU A 41 5.61 -0.56 -10.45
CA LEU A 41 5.94 -1.85 -9.85
C LEU A 41 5.91 -2.92 -10.93
N ARG A 42 6.96 -3.74 -10.98
CA ARG A 42 7.04 -4.90 -11.86
C ARG A 42 6.04 -5.96 -11.42
N LYS A 43 5.68 -6.84 -12.35
CA LYS A 43 4.84 -8.00 -12.06
C LYS A 43 5.52 -8.84 -10.98
N GLY A 44 4.80 -9.08 -9.89
CA GLY A 44 5.29 -9.84 -8.73
C GLY A 44 5.83 -8.99 -7.58
N GLU A 45 6.18 -7.72 -7.81
CA GLU A 45 6.60 -6.82 -6.72
C GLU A 45 5.42 -6.50 -5.79
N VAL A 46 5.68 -6.61 -4.49
CA VAL A 46 4.72 -6.35 -3.41
C VAL A 46 5.25 -5.26 -2.49
N VAL A 47 4.34 -4.50 -1.89
CA VAL A 47 4.66 -3.41 -0.95
C VAL A 47 4.31 -3.89 0.44
N HIS A 48 5.22 -3.68 1.37
CA HIS A 48 5.13 -4.02 2.78
C HIS A 48 5.20 -2.74 3.62
N HIS A 49 4.34 -2.62 4.62
CA HIS A 49 4.38 -1.57 5.62
C HIS A 49 5.28 -2.01 6.77
N ILE A 50 6.38 -1.30 6.98
CA ILE A 50 7.43 -1.67 7.96
C ILE A 50 6.90 -1.61 9.39
N ASP A 51 6.05 -0.63 9.71
CA ASP A 51 5.41 -0.48 11.01
C ASP A 51 4.16 -1.35 11.21
N GLY A 52 3.75 -2.10 10.19
CA GLY A 52 2.52 -2.91 10.18
C GLY A 52 1.20 -2.12 10.12
N ASP A 53 1.24 -0.79 10.17
CA ASP A 53 0.05 0.04 9.95
C ASP A 53 -0.18 0.25 8.46
N TYR A 54 -1.13 -0.49 7.90
CA TYR A 54 -1.53 -0.41 6.49
C TYR A 54 -2.07 0.97 6.06
N LYS A 55 -2.32 1.89 7.00
CA LYS A 55 -2.73 3.28 6.74
C LYS A 55 -1.53 4.23 6.67
N ASN A 56 -0.38 3.88 7.24
CA ASN A 56 0.83 4.71 7.17
C ASN A 56 1.54 4.55 5.82
N ASN A 57 1.12 5.34 4.84
CA ASN A 57 1.69 5.31 3.49
C ASN A 57 2.93 6.23 3.33
N ASP A 58 3.62 6.61 4.41
CA ASP A 58 4.88 7.36 4.28
C ASP A 58 5.86 6.57 3.37
N PRO A 59 6.47 7.20 2.35
CA PRO A 59 7.38 6.50 1.44
C PRO A 59 8.50 5.74 2.15
N ASN A 60 8.97 6.21 3.31
CA ASN A 60 10.01 5.56 4.12
C ASN A 60 9.48 4.40 4.96
N ASN A 61 8.17 4.36 5.24
CA ASN A 61 7.50 3.22 5.86
C ASN A 61 7.18 2.08 4.87
N LEU A 62 7.36 2.32 3.57
CA LEU A 62 7.08 1.34 2.53
C LEU A 62 8.35 0.64 2.05
N MET A 63 8.35 -0.69 2.16
CA MET A 63 9.38 -1.57 1.61
C MET A 63 8.82 -2.34 0.40
N ILE A 64 9.58 -2.37 -0.69
CA ILE A 64 9.23 -3.16 -1.88
C ILE A 64 9.99 -4.49 -1.83
N LEU A 65 9.24 -5.58 -1.99
CA LEU A 65 9.78 -6.94 -2.03
C LEU A 65 9.59 -7.55 -3.41
N PRO A 66 10.52 -8.41 -3.87
CA PRO A 66 10.51 -8.91 -5.25
C PRO A 66 9.39 -9.93 -5.51
N SER A 67 8.79 -10.50 -4.45
CA SER A 67 7.69 -11.45 -4.58
C SER A 67 6.86 -11.56 -3.30
N GLN A 68 5.63 -12.07 -3.44
CA GLN A 68 4.80 -12.48 -2.31
C GLN A 68 5.51 -13.50 -1.40
N ARG A 69 6.35 -14.37 -1.96
CA ARG A 69 7.11 -15.36 -1.17
C ARG A 69 8.06 -14.68 -0.20
N GLU A 70 8.77 -13.65 -0.65
CA GLU A 70 9.68 -12.91 0.23
C GLU A 70 8.92 -12.09 1.28
N HIS A 71 7.73 -11.58 0.95
CA HIS A 71 6.84 -10.95 1.93
C HIS A 71 6.37 -11.92 3.01
N VAL A 72 5.94 -13.12 2.64
CA VAL A 72 5.53 -14.15 3.61
C VAL A 72 6.71 -14.60 4.47
N LYS A 73 7.90 -14.78 3.87
CA LYS A 73 9.11 -15.08 4.64
C LYS A 73 9.43 -13.98 5.65
N LEU A 74 9.33 -12.71 5.26
CA LEU A 74 9.56 -11.59 6.14
C LEU A 74 8.66 -11.67 7.39
N HIS A 75 7.35 -11.88 7.20
CA HIS A 75 6.38 -12.08 8.29
C HIS A 75 6.61 -13.37 9.10
N SER A 76 7.14 -14.42 8.46
CA SER A 76 7.44 -15.68 9.16
C SER A 76 8.67 -15.56 10.05
N VAL A 77 9.67 -14.78 9.62
CA VAL A 77 10.91 -14.51 10.36
C VAL A 77 10.67 -13.45 11.45
N HIS A 78 9.88 -12.42 11.15
CA HIS A 78 9.45 -11.38 12.08
C HIS A 78 8.01 -11.67 12.48
N LYS A 79 7.83 -12.65 13.36
CA LYS A 79 6.53 -13.21 13.80
C LYS A 79 5.56 -12.20 14.44
N GLU A 80 5.98 -10.95 14.61
CA GLU A 80 5.18 -9.89 15.18
C GLU A 80 4.81 -8.85 14.13
N VAL A 81 3.63 -8.28 14.36
CA VAL A 81 3.01 -7.18 13.63
C VAL A 81 2.18 -7.56 12.40
N ILE A 82 1.31 -8.59 12.48
CA ILE A 82 -0.07 -8.51 11.91
C ILE A 82 -1.00 -9.45 12.73
N LEU A 83 -1.84 -8.88 13.59
CA LEU A 83 -3.16 -9.39 13.97
C LEU A 83 -4.18 -8.29 13.71
#